data_AF-A0AA43RH67-F1
#
_entry.id   AF-A0AA43RH67-F1
#
_cell.length_a   1.000
_cell.length_b   1.000
_cell.length_c   1.000
_cell.angle_alpha   90.00
_cell.angle_beta   90.00
_cell.angle_gamma   90.00
#
_symmetry.space_group_name_H-M   'P 1'
#
loop_
_entity.id
_entity.type
_entity.pdbx_description
1 polymer ?
#
loop_
_entity_poly.entity_id
_entity_poly.type
_entity_poly.pdbx_seq_one_letter_code
_entity_poly.pdbx_strand_id
1 'polypeptide(L)'
;MPKDYLEHAHGSDKELKVMKNFVDRVDQFNRLADSFKHLGDVNRVRIFWMLTHTELCTACIAQMLDMSSPAVAHHLKLLRESGLIVG
;
A
#
# COMPACT_ATOMS: atom_id res chain seq x y z
N MET A 1 -9.22 -26.79 -27.98
CA MET A 1 -7.75 -26.72 -27.82
C MET A 1 -7.44 -25.41 -27.12
N PRO A 2 -6.86 -25.38 -25.92
CA PRO A 2 -6.41 -24.12 -25.36
C PRO A 2 -5.09 -23.74 -26.03
N LYS A 3 -5.10 -22.61 -26.76
CA LYS A 3 -3.89 -21.96 -27.27
C LYS A 3 -3.35 -21.07 -26.14
N ASP A 4 -2.49 -21.62 -25.29
CA ASP A 4 -1.71 -20.85 -24.32
C ASP A 4 -0.49 -20.20 -24.98
N TYR A 5 -0.67 -19.61 -26.16
CA TYR A 5 0.38 -18.88 -26.83
C TYR A 5 0.35 -17.43 -26.33
N LEU A 6 1.16 -17.15 -25.31
CA LEU A 6 1.66 -15.79 -25.09
C LEU A 6 2.73 -15.51 -26.16
N GLU A 7 2.29 -15.20 -27.38
CA GLU A 7 3.13 -14.71 -28.48
C GLU A 7 3.47 -13.23 -28.26
N HIS A 8 4.46 -12.97 -27.43
CA HIS A 8 5.24 -11.72 -27.48
C HIS A 8 6.43 -11.81 -26.52
N ALA A 9 7.63 -12.00 -27.10
CA ALA A 9 8.89 -12.04 -26.39
C ALA A 9 9.33 -10.62 -25.97
N HIS A 10 8.90 -10.17 -24.79
CA HIS A 10 9.46 -8.99 -24.12
C HIS A 10 10.39 -9.44 -23.00
N GLY A 11 11.68 -9.54 -23.31
CA GLY A 11 12.74 -9.94 -22.37
C GLY A 11 13.42 -11.25 -22.77
N SER A 12 14.69 -11.39 -22.37
CA SER A 12 15.44 -12.64 -22.48
C SER A 12 14.82 -13.73 -21.60
N ASP A 13 14.98 -15.01 -21.97
CA ASP A 13 14.49 -16.16 -21.18
C ASP A 13 14.95 -16.11 -19.71
N LYS A 14 16.13 -15.54 -19.48
CA LYS A 14 16.67 -15.31 -18.14
C LYS A 14 15.84 -14.29 -17.35
N GLU A 15 15.45 -13.17 -17.96
CA GLU A 15 14.62 -12.15 -17.32
C GLU A 15 13.22 -12.69 -17.02
N LEU A 16 12.61 -13.41 -17.95
CA LEU A 16 11.30 -14.04 -17.75
C LEU A 16 11.32 -15.05 -16.60
N LYS A 17 12.39 -15.85 -16.49
CA LYS A 17 12.55 -16.80 -15.38
C LYS A 17 12.69 -16.10 -14.03
N VAL A 18 13.42 -14.99 -13.98
CA VAL A 18 13.53 -14.16 -12.75
C VAL A 18 12.18 -13.56 -12.37
N MET A 19 11.46 -12.98 -13.34
CA MET A 19 10.13 -12.42 -13.11
C MET A 19 9.15 -13.49 -12.62
N LYS A 20 9.13 -14.67 -13.25
CA LYS A 20 8.27 -15.80 -12.85
C LYS A 20 8.55 -16.23 -11.41
N ASN A 21 9.82 -16.41 -11.03
CA ASN A 21 10.22 -16.74 -9.66
C ASN A 21 9.78 -15.69 -8.63
N PHE A 22 9.68 -14.42 -9.03
CA PHE A 22 9.20 -13.35 -8.16
C PHE A 22 7.68 -13.34 -8.06
N VAL A 23 6.97 -13.38 -9.19
CA VAL A 23 5.49 -13.35 -9.25
C VAL A 23 4.87 -14.58 -8.58
N ASP A 24 5.56 -15.72 -8.57
CA ASP A 24 5.11 -16.93 -7.86
C ASP A 24 5.11 -16.79 -6.33
N ARG A 25 5.70 -15.73 -5.78
CA ARG A 25 5.65 -15.39 -4.34
C ARG A 25 4.36 -14.65 -4.00
N VAL A 26 3.23 -15.29 -4.28
CA VAL A 26 1.88 -14.71 -4.16
C VAL A 26 1.62 -14.12 -2.76
N ASP A 27 2.21 -14.71 -1.71
CA ASP A 27 2.12 -14.21 -0.35
C ASP A 27 2.65 -12.78 -0.18
N GLN A 28 3.75 -12.43 -0.88
CA GLN A 28 4.32 -11.09 -0.84
C GLN A 28 3.40 -10.08 -1.51
N PHE A 29 2.80 -10.47 -2.63
CA PHE A 29 1.82 -9.63 -3.34
C PHE A 29 0.53 -9.45 -2.55
N ASN A 30 0.06 -10.49 -1.85
CA ASN A 30 -1.12 -10.37 -0.98
C ASN A 30 -0.86 -9.36 0.15
N ARG A 31 0.29 -9.42 0.81
CA ARG A 31 0.67 -8.45 1.85
C ARG A 31 0.75 -7.02 1.31
N LEU A 32 1.28 -6.86 0.10
CA LEU A 32 1.34 -5.55 -0.56
C LEU A 32 -0.06 -5.06 -0.96
N ALA A 33 -0.92 -5.93 -1.50
CA ALA A 33 -2.30 -5.62 -1.84
C ALA A 33 -3.12 -5.21 -0.61
N ASP A 34 -2.91 -5.89 0.52
CA ASP A 34 -3.52 -5.52 1.80
C ASP A 34 -3.06 -4.12 2.23
N SER A 35 -1.78 -3.79 2.09
CA SER A 35 -1.27 -2.44 2.36
C SER A 35 -1.92 -1.40 1.44
N PHE A 36 -2.03 -1.68 0.14
CA PHE A 36 -2.68 -0.79 -0.83
C PHE A 36 -4.17 -0.59 -0.59
N LYS A 37 -4.89 -1.59 -0.08
CA LYS A 37 -6.29 -1.43 0.33
C LYS A 37 -6.43 -0.33 1.41
N HIS A 38 -5.48 -0.26 2.33
CA HIS A 38 -5.42 0.81 3.34
C HIS A 38 -4.93 2.13 2.75
N LEU A 39 -4.14 2.16 1.68
CA LEU A 39 -3.78 3.39 0.98
C LEU A 39 -4.76 3.81 -0.13
N GLY A 40 -5.83 3.05 -0.39
CA GLY A 40 -6.85 3.40 -1.38
C GLY A 40 -7.77 4.57 -1.01
N ASP A 41 -7.52 5.26 0.11
CA ASP A 41 -8.29 6.40 0.60
C ASP A 41 -7.43 7.66 0.66
N VAL A 42 -7.96 8.75 0.10
CA VAL A 42 -7.22 10.01 -0.05
C VAL A 42 -6.77 10.59 1.29
N ASN A 43 -7.58 10.48 2.35
CA ASN A 43 -7.23 11.02 3.67
C ASN A 43 -6.16 10.15 4.33
N ARG A 44 -6.22 8.82 4.18
CA ARG A 44 -5.15 7.92 4.68
C ARG A 44 -3.82 8.18 3.98
N VAL A 45 -3.81 8.45 2.67
CA VAL A 45 -2.59 8.84 1.94
C VAL A 45 -2.04 10.17 2.45
N ARG A 46 -2.89 11.18 2.65
CA ARG A 46 -2.49 12.49 3.20
C ARG A 46 -1.91 12.35 4.61
N ILE A 47 -2.56 11.59 5.48
CA ILE A 47 -2.09 11.31 6.85
C ILE A 47 -0.74 10.60 6.83
N PHE A 48 -0.63 9.53 6.04
CA PHE A 48 0.62 8.78 5.89
C PHE A 48 1.75 9.69 5.42
N TRP A 49 1.53 10.48 4.36
CA TRP A 49 2.52 11.44 3.86
C TRP A 49 2.94 12.44 4.94
N MET A 50 2.03 13.02 5.73
CA MET A 50 2.42 13.94 6.80
C MET A 50 3.31 13.25 7.85
N LEU A 51 2.96 12.03 8.25
CA LEU A 51 3.70 11.26 9.23
C LEU A 51 5.07 10.79 8.75
N THR A 52 5.29 10.64 7.43
CA THR A 52 6.64 10.34 6.91
C THR A 52 7.56 11.56 6.91
N HIS A 53 7.04 12.77 7.10
CA HIS A 53 7.82 14.02 7.10
C HIS A 53 7.97 14.61 8.51
N THR A 54 7.03 14.37 9.42
CA THR A 54 7.07 14.91 10.79
C THR A 54 6.24 14.06 11.74
N GLU A 55 6.71 13.92 12.99
CA GLU A 55 5.89 13.37 14.08
C GLU A 55 4.78 14.36 14.45
N LEU A 56 3.52 13.99 14.21
CA LEU A 56 2.36 14.83 14.48
C LEU A 56 1.38 14.11 15.41
N CYS A 57 0.85 14.85 16.38
CA CYS A 57 -0.23 14.34 17.21
C CYS A 57 -1.57 14.37 16.46
N THR A 58 -2.53 13.57 16.91
CA THR A 58 -3.87 13.47 16.29
C THR A 58 -4.56 14.83 16.14
N ALA A 59 -4.40 15.74 17.10
CA ALA A 59 -5.02 17.06 17.07
C ALA A 59 -4.44 17.96 15.95
N CYS A 60 -3.12 17.94 15.74
CA CYS A 60 -2.50 18.66 14.64
C CYS A 60 -2.96 18.14 13.28
N ILE A 61 -3.02 16.81 13.11
CA ILE A 61 -3.50 16.18 11.88
C ILE A 61 -4.96 16.55 11.61
N ALA A 62 -5.80 16.51 12.64
CA ALA A 62 -7.22 16.88 12.57
C ALA A 62 -7.39 18.32 12.08
N GLN A 63 -6.62 19.26 12.65
CA GLN A 63 -6.62 20.66 12.24
C GLN A 63 -6.15 20.84 10.79
N MET A 64 -5.07 20.18 10.37
CA MET A 64 -4.52 20.31 9.01
C MET A 64 -5.44 19.74 7.93
N LEU A 65 -6.24 18.73 8.26
CA LEU A 65 -7.13 18.07 7.30
C LEU A 65 -8.57 18.59 7.34
N ASP A 66 -8.87 19.52 8.25
CA ASP A 66 -10.24 19.96 8.56
C ASP A 66 -11.16 18.77 8.89
N MET A 67 -10.69 17.92 9.81
CA MET A 67 -11.36 16.71 10.24
C MET A 67 -11.54 16.70 11.76
N SER A 68 -12.50 15.93 12.25
CA SER A 68 -12.62 15.67 13.69
C SER A 68 -11.52 14.72 14.18
N SER A 69 -11.06 14.88 15.42
CA SER A 69 -10.08 13.96 16.04
C SER A 69 -10.52 12.49 16.01
N PRO A 70 -11.81 12.12 16.21
CA PRO A 70 -12.27 10.74 16.04
C PRO A 70 -12.11 10.20 14.61
N ALA A 71 -12.37 11.02 13.59
CA ALA A 71 -12.19 10.61 12.20
C ALA A 71 -10.71 10.35 11.88
N VAL A 72 -9.81 11.21 12.35
CA VAL A 72 -8.36 10.97 12.23
C VAL A 72 -7.92 9.73 12.99
N ALA A 73 -8.41 9.52 14.22
CA ALA A 73 -8.10 8.32 15.00
C ALA A 73 -8.52 7.03 14.29
N HIS A 74 -9.67 7.04 13.61
CA HIS A 74 -10.11 5.92 12.78
C HIS A 74 -9.13 5.64 11.63
N HIS A 75 -8.70 6.67 10.89
CA HIS A 75 -7.70 6.53 9.84
C HIS A 75 -6.35 6.02 10.36
N LEU A 76 -5.88 6.53 11.49
CA LEU A 76 -4.63 6.08 12.14
C LEU A 76 -4.72 4.61 12.57
N LYS A 77 -5.87 4.18 13.10
CA LYS A 77 -6.09 2.77 13.45
C LYS A 77 -5.93 1.86 12.24
N LEU A 78 -6.59 2.19 11.13
CA LEU A 78 -6.50 1.42 9.88
C LEU A 78 -5.07 1.39 9.31
N LEU A 79 -4.35 2.50 9.39
CA LEU A 79 -2.94 2.55 8.98
C LEU A 79 -2.04 1.68 9.88
N ARG A 80 -2.30 1.61 11.19
CA ARG A 80 -1.58 0.69 12.10
C ARG A 80 -1.89 -0.77 11.81
N GLU A 81 -3.16 -1.11 11.58
CA GLU A 81 -3.58 -2.48 11.25
C GLU A 81 -2.95 -2.99 9.95
N SER A 82 -2.64 -2.08 9.02
CA SER A 82 -1.91 -2.39 7.80
C SER A 82 -0.39 -2.54 7.97
N GLY A 83 0.16 -2.18 9.12
CA GLY A 83 1.60 -2.16 9.38
C GLY A 83 2.35 -1.02 8.70
N LEU A 84 1.66 -0.03 8.11
CA LEU A 84 2.26 1.11 7.43
C LEU A 84 2.81 2.17 8.38
N ILE A 85 2.23 2.28 9.58
CA ILE A 85 2.72 3.18 10.63
C ILE A 85 2.87 2.42 11.94
N VAL A 86 3.82 2.87 12.76
CA VAL A 86 4.04 2.40 14.12
C VAL A 86 3.68 3.51 15.11
N GLY A 87 3.29 3.14 16.33
CA GLY A 87 2.93 4.08 17.38
C GLY A 87 2.82 3.38 18.72
#